data_AF-A0A3D9C916-F1
#
_entry.id   AF-A0A3D9C916-F1
#
_cell.length_a   1.000
_cell.length_b   1.000
_cell.length_c   1.000
_cell.angle_alpha   90.00
_cell.angle_beta   90.00
_cell.angle_gamma   90.00
#
_symmetry.space_group_name_H-M   'P 1'
#
loop_
_entity.id
_entity.type
_entity.pdbx_description
1 polymer ?
#
loop_
_entity_poly.entity_id
_entity_poly.type
_entity_poly.pdbx_seq_one_letter_code
_entity_poly.pdbx_strand_id
1 'polypeptide(L)'
;MKNPIRYCLIIIVLLGVGYWGFNSWKHKTSLGELIIIEATFMQYVCGDENDDAKVEKVSDSRYNFLLGKDINPETENSLDPIDFKDYFYDNRTDQYYMTYRLKGSLEQNSRSGCSDSAPRFYVEEIERLDGTHRVVKK
;
A
#
# COMPACT_ATOMS: atom_id res chain seq x y z
N MET A 1 -22.56 33.52 32.18
CA MET A 1 -23.08 32.42 31.34
C MET A 1 -21.94 31.95 30.44
N LYS A 2 -21.56 30.67 30.48
CA LYS A 2 -20.46 30.14 29.67
C LYS A 2 -20.95 29.97 28.23
N ASN A 3 -20.22 30.50 27.25
CA ASN A 3 -20.67 30.57 25.85
C ASN A 3 -20.89 29.16 25.26
N PRO A 4 -22.13 28.76 24.93
CA PRO A 4 -22.44 27.42 24.43
C PRO A 4 -21.74 27.08 23.11
N ILE A 5 -21.50 28.10 22.29
CA ILE A 5 -20.74 28.00 21.02
C ILE A 5 -19.32 27.47 21.26
N ARG A 6 -18.68 27.86 22.37
CA ARG A 6 -17.32 27.45 22.71
C ARG A 6 -17.25 25.96 23.07
N TYR A 7 -18.30 25.41 23.67
CA TYR A 7 -18.39 23.98 23.97
C TYR A 7 -18.69 23.14 22.74
N CYS A 8 -19.56 23.61 21.83
CA CYS A 8 -19.79 22.93 20.55
C CYS A 8 -18.50 22.80 19.72
N LEU A 9 -17.70 23.88 19.63
CA LEU A 9 -16.42 23.84 18.92
C LEU A 9 -15.44 22.84 19.54
N ILE A 10 -15.35 22.78 20.88
CA ILE A 10 -14.49 21.82 21.57
C ILE A 10 -14.93 20.38 21.27
N ILE A 11 -16.23 20.10 21.27
CA ILE A 11 -16.76 18.76 20.96
C ILE A 11 -16.44 18.36 19.51
N ILE A 12 -16.62 19.26 18.55
CA ILE A 12 -16.30 18.99 17.13
C ILE A 12 -14.81 18.68 16.96
N VAL A 13 -13.94 19.46 17.61
CA VAL A 13 -12.49 19.22 17.56
C VAL A 13 -12.13 17.88 18.20
N LEU A 14 -12.69 17.55 19.37
CA LEU A 14 -12.43 16.27 20.04
C LEU A 14 -12.93 15.07 19.23
N LEU A 15 -14.09 15.18 18.58
CA LEU A 15 -14.60 14.15 17.68
C LEU A 15 -13.71 14.00 16.44
N GLY A 16 -13.27 15.11 15.85
CA GLY A 16 -12.36 15.09 14.69
C GLY A 16 -11.02 14.45 15.01
N VAL A 17 -10.38 14.88 16.10
CA VAL A 17 -9.09 14.33 16.56
C VAL A 17 -9.24 12.88 17.00
N GLY A 18 -10.32 12.54 17.70
CA GLY A 18 -10.62 11.17 18.10
C GLY A 18 -10.83 10.23 16.92
N TYR A 19 -11.57 10.68 15.90
CA TYR A 19 -11.78 9.94 14.66
C TYR A 19 -10.47 9.72 13.89
N TRP A 20 -9.68 10.77 13.73
CA TRP A 20 -8.36 10.68 13.08
C TRP A 20 -7.41 9.75 13.83
N GLY A 21 -7.30 9.92 15.15
CA GLY A 21 -6.45 9.08 16.00
C GLY A 21 -6.87 7.61 15.96
N PHE A 22 -8.18 7.34 16.01
CA PHE A 22 -8.71 5.98 15.92
C PHE A 22 -8.42 5.33 14.57
N ASN A 23 -8.64 6.04 13.46
CA ASN A 23 -8.37 5.49 12.12
C ASN A 23 -6.87 5.28 11.88
N SER A 24 -6.01 6.20 12.30
CA SER A 24 -4.56 6.04 12.21
C SER A 24 -4.08 4.84 13.04
N TRP A 25 -4.61 4.67 14.25
CA TRP A 25 -4.30 3.52 15.10
C TRP A 25 -4.80 2.20 14.50
N LYS A 26 -6.02 2.17 13.97
CA LYS A 26 -6.60 1.01 13.30
C LYS A 26 -5.78 0.59 12.08
N HIS A 27 -5.31 1.55 11.28
CA HIS A 27 -4.45 1.29 10.13
C HIS A 27 -3.11 0.68 10.57
N LYS A 28 -2.43 1.29 11.56
CA LYS A 28 -1.16 0.75 12.07
C LYS A 28 -1.29 -0.65 12.67
N THR A 29 -2.44 -0.96 13.26
CA THR A 29 -2.73 -2.30 13.83
C THR A 29 -3.25 -3.30 12.80
N SER A 30 -3.67 -2.86 11.61
CA SER A 30 -4.05 -3.75 10.51
C SER A 30 -2.84 -4.20 9.67
N LEU A 31 -1.72 -3.51 9.75
CA LEU A 31 -0.48 -3.89 9.09
C LEU A 31 0.21 -5.05 9.83
N GLY A 32 0.56 -6.07 9.06
CA GLY A 32 1.37 -7.18 9.54
C GLY A 32 2.85 -6.80 9.69
N GLU A 33 3.67 -7.83 9.94
CA GLU A 33 5.13 -7.66 9.97
C GLU A 33 5.68 -7.22 8.61
N LEU A 34 6.80 -6.50 8.65
CA LEU A 34 7.58 -6.16 7.47
C LEU A 34 8.14 -7.43 6.83
N ILE A 35 7.82 -7.64 5.55
CA ILE A 35 8.29 -8.75 4.74
C ILE A 35 8.95 -8.26 3.47
N ILE A 36 9.81 -9.11 2.91
CA ILE A 36 10.45 -8.88 1.62
C ILE A 36 9.90 -9.90 0.62
N ILE A 37 9.40 -9.38 -0.49
CA ILE A 37 8.86 -10.17 -1.60
C ILE A 37 9.51 -9.72 -2.91
N GLU A 38 9.57 -10.60 -3.89
CA GLU A 38 9.88 -10.26 -5.28
C GLU A 38 8.58 -10.42 -6.07
N ALA A 39 8.14 -9.38 -6.75
CA ALA A 39 6.88 -9.37 -7.47
C ALA A 39 7.05 -8.77 -8.87
N THR A 40 6.34 -9.34 -9.84
CA THR A 40 6.32 -8.91 -11.23
C THR A 40 5.06 -8.09 -11.48
N PHE A 41 5.21 -6.85 -11.93
CA PHE A 41 4.05 -6.02 -12.28
C PHE A 41 3.39 -6.57 -13.53
N MET A 42 2.08 -6.77 -13.45
CA MET A 42 1.29 -7.37 -14.52
C MET A 42 0.27 -6.37 -15.05
N GLN A 43 0.00 -6.45 -16.36
CA GLN A 43 -1.15 -5.80 -16.94
C GLN A 43 -2.33 -6.77 -16.92
N TYR A 44 -3.33 -6.50 -16.09
CA TYR A 44 -4.57 -7.29 -16.07
C TYR A 44 -5.71 -6.53 -16.75
N VAL A 45 -6.63 -7.30 -17.36
CA VAL A 45 -7.62 -6.86 -18.36
C VAL A 45 -8.76 -6.02 -17.78
N CYS A 46 -8.78 -5.76 -16.47
CA CYS A 46 -9.86 -5.03 -15.79
C CYS A 46 -9.50 -3.56 -15.54
N GLY A 47 -9.51 -2.75 -16.60
CA GLY A 47 -9.53 -1.27 -16.52
C GLY A 47 -8.15 -0.59 -16.59
N ASP A 48 -8.15 0.67 -17.00
CA ASP A 48 -6.97 1.47 -17.40
C ASP A 48 -5.92 1.76 -16.29
N GLU A 49 -6.12 1.22 -15.08
CA GLU A 49 -5.25 1.44 -13.92
C GLU A 49 -4.61 0.11 -13.50
N ASN A 50 -3.39 -0.10 -14.01
CA ASN A 50 -2.52 -1.26 -13.81
C ASN A 50 -1.67 -1.12 -12.55
N ASP A 51 -2.11 -1.74 -11.45
CA ASP A 51 -1.47 -1.54 -10.15
C ASP A 51 -1.04 -2.88 -9.53
N ASP A 52 -1.62 -4.00 -9.98
CA ASP A 52 -1.39 -5.32 -9.39
C ASP A 52 0.01 -5.89 -9.70
N ALA A 53 0.60 -6.53 -8.70
CA ALA A 53 1.87 -7.23 -8.82
C ALA A 53 1.72 -8.70 -8.43
N LYS A 54 2.26 -9.60 -9.25
CA LYS A 54 2.24 -11.04 -8.97
C LYS A 54 3.48 -11.44 -8.20
N VAL A 55 3.32 -12.09 -7.05
CA VAL A 55 4.44 -12.49 -6.19
C VAL A 55 5.15 -13.70 -6.79
N GLU A 56 6.44 -13.54 -7.10
CA GLU A 56 7.30 -14.58 -7.66
C GLU A 56 8.18 -15.22 -6.58
N LYS A 57 8.61 -14.44 -5.57
CA LYS A 57 9.36 -14.97 -4.42
C LYS A 57 8.95 -14.29 -3.13
N VAL A 58 9.11 -15.01 -2.03
CA VAL A 58 9.03 -14.48 -0.67
C VAL A 58 10.31 -14.84 0.06
N SER A 59 10.84 -13.90 0.84
CA SER A 59 12.06 -14.14 1.63
C SER A 59 11.79 -14.95 2.90
N ASP A 60 10.55 -14.93 3.41
CA ASP A 60 10.12 -15.64 4.60
C ASP A 60 9.08 -16.72 4.24
N SER A 61 9.36 -17.96 4.62
CA SER A 61 8.53 -19.12 4.31
C SER A 61 7.15 -19.10 4.96
N ARG A 62 6.96 -18.32 6.05
CA ARG A 62 5.64 -18.08 6.66
C ARG A 62 4.66 -17.43 5.67
N TYR A 63 5.19 -16.74 4.66
CA TYR A 63 4.42 -16.01 3.65
C TYR A 63 4.35 -16.73 2.30
N ASN A 64 4.74 -18.01 2.23
CA ASN A 64 4.66 -18.83 1.00
C ASN A 64 3.25 -18.89 0.41
N PHE A 65 2.20 -18.64 1.20
CA PHE A 65 0.82 -18.56 0.71
C PHE A 65 0.57 -17.40 -0.27
N LEU A 66 1.50 -16.44 -0.37
CA LEU A 66 1.47 -15.34 -1.33
C LEU A 66 2.05 -15.73 -2.68
N LEU A 67 2.87 -16.80 -2.77
CA LEU A 67 3.52 -17.20 -4.02
C LEU A 67 2.51 -17.45 -5.14
N GLY A 68 2.73 -16.82 -6.28
CA GLY A 68 1.87 -16.88 -7.46
C GLY A 68 0.55 -16.14 -7.35
N LYS A 69 0.29 -15.47 -6.21
CA LYS A 69 -0.89 -14.61 -6.02
C LYS A 69 -0.59 -13.17 -6.41
N ASP A 70 -1.64 -12.48 -6.80
CA ASP A 70 -1.60 -11.04 -7.03
C ASP A 70 -1.68 -10.30 -5.68
N ILE A 71 -0.99 -9.17 -5.60
CA ILE A 71 -1.04 -8.21 -4.50
C ILE A 71 -1.29 -6.82 -5.07
N ASN A 72 -1.90 -5.95 -4.26
CA ASN A 72 -2.06 -4.53 -4.59
C ASN A 72 -1.03 -3.69 -3.81
N PRO A 73 0.11 -3.30 -4.42
CA PRO A 73 1.10 -2.44 -3.79
C PRO A 73 0.55 -1.01 -3.58
N GLU A 74 0.48 -0.59 -2.31
CA GLU A 74 0.07 0.77 -1.92
C GLU A 74 1.23 1.49 -1.20
N THR A 75 1.17 2.82 -1.14
CA THR A 75 2.03 3.63 -0.23
C THR A 75 1.20 4.26 0.87
N GLU A 76 1.81 4.46 2.04
CA GLU A 76 1.16 4.99 3.27
C GLU A 76 0.42 6.33 3.08
N ASN A 77 0.80 7.15 2.11
CA ASN A 77 0.18 8.44 1.83
C ASN A 77 -0.63 8.41 0.53
N SER A 78 -1.92 8.08 0.61
CA SER A 78 -2.88 8.26 -0.48
C SER A 78 -3.45 9.69 -0.57
N LEU A 79 -2.98 10.61 0.28
CA LEU A 79 -3.36 12.02 0.29
C LEU A 79 -2.43 12.93 -0.53
N ASP A 80 -1.23 12.45 -0.87
CA ASP A 80 -0.42 13.03 -1.94
C ASP A 80 -0.74 12.25 -3.22
N PRO A 81 -1.13 12.91 -4.32
CA PRO A 81 -1.53 12.24 -5.56
C PRO A 81 -0.33 11.62 -6.30
N ILE A 82 0.84 11.53 -5.66
CA ILE A 82 1.99 10.79 -6.20
C ILE A 82 1.66 9.32 -6.01
N ASP A 83 0.91 8.83 -6.98
CA ASP A 83 0.43 7.46 -7.04
C ASP A 83 1.64 6.53 -7.02
N PHE A 84 1.50 5.28 -6.58
CA PHE A 84 2.61 4.30 -6.67
C PHE A 84 3.21 4.27 -8.09
N LYS A 85 2.33 4.54 -9.07
CA LYS A 85 2.62 4.73 -10.49
C LYS A 85 3.59 5.86 -10.83
N ASP A 86 3.62 6.94 -10.07
CA ASP A 86 4.46 8.08 -10.40
C ASP A 86 5.93 7.88 -9.97
N TYR A 87 6.19 6.88 -9.10
CA TYR A 87 7.56 6.53 -8.68
C TYR A 87 8.29 5.59 -9.65
N PHE A 88 7.56 4.86 -10.51
CA PHE A 88 8.15 3.82 -11.35
C PHE A 88 7.94 4.07 -12.84
N TYR A 89 6.81 4.65 -13.22
CA TYR A 89 6.39 4.67 -14.61
C TYR A 89 6.82 5.98 -15.30
N ASP A 90 8.11 6.10 -15.61
CA ASP A 90 8.60 7.10 -16.59
C ASP A 90 7.90 6.93 -17.95
N ASN A 91 7.56 5.68 -18.28
CA ASN A 91 6.80 5.29 -19.45
C ASN A 91 6.10 3.95 -19.13
N ARG A 92 4.79 3.87 -19.39
CA ARG A 92 3.93 2.80 -18.81
C ARG A 92 4.13 1.44 -19.47
N THR A 93 4.50 1.41 -20.74
CA THR A 93 4.48 0.22 -21.59
C THR A 93 5.72 -0.66 -21.53
N ASP A 94 6.84 -0.09 -21.13
CA ASP A 94 8.20 -0.63 -21.20
C ASP A 94 8.64 -1.32 -19.91
N GLN A 95 7.83 -1.21 -18.85
CA GLN A 95 8.13 -1.77 -17.53
C GLN A 95 7.16 -2.86 -17.07
N TYR A 96 6.18 -3.21 -17.91
CA TYR A 96 5.37 -4.41 -17.70
C TYR A 96 6.28 -5.65 -17.71
N TYR A 97 5.97 -6.62 -16.85
CA TYR A 97 6.75 -7.85 -16.66
C TYR A 97 8.14 -7.64 -16.03
N MET A 98 8.44 -6.45 -15.51
CA MET A 98 9.62 -6.26 -14.67
C MET A 98 9.38 -6.78 -13.26
N THR A 99 10.39 -7.44 -12.70
CA THR A 99 10.38 -7.93 -11.32
C THR A 99 11.07 -6.94 -10.40
N TYR A 100 10.38 -6.63 -9.30
CA TYR A 100 10.85 -5.73 -8.25
C TYR A 100 10.95 -6.49 -6.95
N ARG A 101 11.94 -6.14 -6.14
CA ARG A 101 11.97 -6.50 -4.73
C ARG A 101 11.26 -5.42 -3.93
N LEU A 102 10.20 -5.82 -3.24
CA LEU A 102 9.39 -4.97 -2.40
C LEU A 102 9.64 -5.35 -0.94
N LYS A 103 9.86 -4.35 -0.09
CA LYS A 103 9.85 -4.49 1.36
C LYS A 103 8.68 -3.69 1.90
N GLY A 104 7.80 -4.33 2.65
CA GLY A 104 6.55 -3.73 3.06
C GLY A 104 5.72 -4.64 3.94
N SER A 105 4.53 -4.19 4.29
CA SER A 105 3.64 -4.87 5.24
C SER A 105 2.35 -5.28 4.57
N LEU A 106 1.94 -6.54 4.77
CA LEU A 106 0.66 -7.04 4.29
C LEU A 106 -0.48 -6.55 5.20
N GLU A 107 -1.56 -6.04 4.63
CA GLU A 107 -2.74 -5.73 5.43
C GLU A 107 -3.49 -7.01 5.83
N GLN A 108 -3.61 -7.25 7.14
CA GLN A 108 -4.23 -8.45 7.70
C GLN A 108 -5.77 -8.45 7.57
N ASN A 109 -6.38 -7.28 7.34
CA ASN A 109 -7.84 -7.09 7.29
C ASN A 109 -8.30 -6.39 6.01
N SER A 110 -7.65 -6.68 4.88
CA SER A 110 -8.00 -6.14 3.57
C SER A 110 -9.48 -6.45 3.26
N ARG A 111 -10.33 -5.41 3.36
CA ARG A 111 -11.74 -5.41 2.90
C ARG A 111 -11.95 -4.43 1.75
N SER A 112 -10.87 -4.06 1.06
CA SER A 112 -10.93 -3.02 0.04
C SER A 112 -9.82 -3.20 -0.99
N GLY A 113 -10.19 -3.11 -2.26
CA GLY A 113 -9.37 -3.31 -3.46
C GLY A 113 -10.28 -3.51 -4.67
N CYS A 114 -9.71 -3.59 -5.89
CA CYS A 114 -10.48 -3.90 -7.11
C CYS A 114 -11.02 -5.34 -7.12
N SER A 115 -10.43 -6.22 -6.31
CA SER A 115 -10.92 -7.57 -6.02
C SER A 115 -10.60 -7.94 -4.57
N ASP A 116 -11.54 -8.59 -3.88
CA ASP A 116 -11.32 -9.18 -2.54
C ASP A 116 -10.22 -10.28 -2.55
N SER A 117 -9.71 -10.66 -3.73
CA SER A 117 -8.70 -11.71 -3.91
C SER A 117 -7.25 -11.23 -3.82
N ALA A 118 -6.97 -9.93 -3.96
CA ALA A 118 -5.62 -9.37 -3.97
C ALA A 118 -5.37 -8.54 -2.68
N PRO A 119 -4.59 -9.04 -1.71
CA PRO A 119 -4.36 -8.31 -0.48
C PRO A 119 -3.52 -7.06 -0.73
N ARG A 120 -3.79 -6.01 0.04
CA ARG A 120 -3.00 -4.78 0.02
C ARG A 120 -1.62 -5.00 0.63
N PHE A 121 -0.61 -4.46 -0.03
CA PHE A 121 0.77 -4.54 0.39
C PHE A 121 1.36 -3.13 0.48
N TYR A 122 1.56 -2.64 1.70
CA TYR A 122 2.08 -1.30 1.93
C TYR A 122 3.60 -1.29 1.80
N VAL A 123 4.10 -0.72 0.71
CA VAL A 123 5.52 -0.74 0.36
C VAL A 123 6.26 0.40 1.05
N GLU A 124 7.33 0.05 1.77
CA GLU A 124 8.30 0.98 2.38
C GLU A 124 9.57 1.13 1.54
N GLU A 125 10.08 0.03 0.98
CA GLU A 125 11.24 0.05 0.08
C GLU A 125 10.98 -0.77 -1.18
N ILE A 126 11.57 -0.33 -2.28
CA ILE A 126 11.46 -1.01 -3.56
C ILE A 126 12.75 -0.89 -4.36
N GLU A 127 13.12 -1.99 -4.99
CA GLU A 127 14.34 -2.15 -5.78
C GLU A 127 14.00 -2.89 -7.07
N ARG A 128 14.36 -2.34 -8.22
CA ARG A 128 14.34 -3.08 -9.49
C ARG A 128 15.45 -4.12 -9.49
N LEU A 129 15.10 -5.36 -9.82
CA LEU A 129 16.09 -6.45 -9.86
C LEU A 129 17.05 -6.38 -11.05
N ASP A 130 16.81 -5.47 -12.01
CA ASP A 130 17.75 -5.16 -13.09
C ASP A 130 18.91 -4.23 -12.66
N GLY A 131 18.89 -3.76 -11.41
CA GLY A 131 19.92 -2.90 -10.83
C GLY A 131 19.83 -1.42 -11.19
N THR A 132 18.79 -1.00 -11.92
CA THR A 132 18.69 0.39 -12.42
C THR A 132 18.08 1.37 -11.43
N HIS A 133 17.22 0.92 -10.50
CA HIS A 133 16.46 1.81 -9.61
C HIS A 133 16.27 1.21 -8.21
N ARG A 134 16.57 2.01 -7.18
CA ARG A 134 16.22 1.71 -5.78
C ARG A 134 15.63 2.95 -5.12
N VAL A 135 14.43 2.82 -4.57
CA VAL A 135 13.73 3.87 -3.83
C VAL A 135 13.48 3.37 -2.42
N VAL A 136 13.96 4.14 -1.43
CA VAL A 136 13.69 3.93 0.00
C VAL A 136 12.75 5.04 0.42
N LYS A 137 11.50 4.71 0.76
CA LYS A 137 10.60 5.69 1.38
C LYS A 137 10.86 5.67 2.89
N LYS A 138 10.99 6.87 3.47
CA LYS A 138 11.21 7.12 4.90
C LYS A 138 9.92 7.53 5.57
#